data_AF-A0A258KI38-F1
#
_entry.id   AF-A0A258KI38-F1
#
_cell.length_a   1.000
_cell.length_b   1.000
_cell.length_c   1.000
_cell.angle_alpha   90.00
_cell.angle_beta   90.00
_cell.angle_gamma   90.00
#
_symmetry.space_group_name_H-M   'P 1'
#
loop_
_entity.id
_entity.type
_entity.pdbx_description
1 polymer ?
#
loop_
_entity_poly.entity_id
_entity_poly.type
_entity_poly.pdbx_seq_one_letter_code
_entity_poly.pdbx_strand_id
1 'polypeptide(L)'
;MRRALTLLPLVLASALVASVPPAMAGAPKKEEKAAVTYFAFKPLTAVALRRDGRRGVLTLEAGLEAKDPKLMERAQQSEPRLRAAF
;
A
#
# COMPACT_ATOMS: atom_id res chain seq x y z
N MET A 1 47.48 10.43 -43.44
CA MET A 1 46.94 9.71 -42.26
C MET A 1 45.41 9.70 -42.36
N ARG A 2 44.82 8.84 -43.19
CA ARG A 2 44.11 7.60 -42.81
C ARG A 2 43.20 7.73 -41.58
N ARG A 3 41.96 8.19 -41.78
CA ARG A 3 40.76 7.88 -40.97
C ARG A 3 39.51 8.10 -41.85
N ALA A 4 39.38 7.45 -43.01
CA ALA A 4 38.67 6.17 -43.17
C ALA A 4 38.23 5.48 -41.87
N LEU A 5 37.01 5.77 -41.40
CA LEU A 5 36.18 4.99 -40.47
C LEU A 5 34.98 5.92 -40.15
N THR A 6 33.70 5.68 -40.43
CA THR A 6 32.94 4.54 -40.94
C THR A 6 31.57 5.10 -41.31
N LEU A 7 31.23 5.10 -42.60
CA LEU A 7 29.85 5.22 -43.08
C LEU A 7 29.18 3.86 -42.88
N LEU A 8 28.34 3.69 -41.85
CA LEU A 8 27.45 2.51 -41.76
C LEU A 8 26.28 2.68 -40.76
N PRO A 9 25.29 3.57 -40.95
CA PRO A 9 23.96 3.36 -40.40
C PRO A 9 23.10 2.77 -41.52
N LEU A 10 23.31 1.49 -41.82
CA LEU A 10 22.52 0.80 -42.84
C LEU A 10 22.19 -0.60 -42.33
N VAL A 11 20.89 -0.76 -42.05
CA VAL A 11 20.11 -1.93 -42.44
C VAL A 11 20.06 -3.13 -41.50
N LEU A 12 18.81 -3.34 -41.06
CA LEU A 12 18.12 -4.63 -40.92
C LEU A 12 18.33 -5.47 -39.66
N ALA A 13 17.23 -6.14 -39.33
CA ALA A 13 17.04 -7.19 -38.33
C ALA A 13 16.92 -6.64 -36.90
N SER A 14 15.76 -6.65 -36.23
CA SER A 14 14.71 -7.66 -36.27
C SER A 14 13.40 -7.06 -35.78
N ALA A 15 12.47 -6.88 -36.70
CA ALA A 15 11.05 -7.02 -36.39
C ALA A 15 10.78 -8.50 -36.17
N LEU A 16 10.63 -8.93 -34.91
CA LEU A 16 9.88 -10.15 -34.60
C LEU A 16 8.78 -9.79 -33.61
N VAL A 17 7.58 -9.84 -34.17
CA VAL A 17 6.28 -9.72 -33.54
C VAL A 17 6.13 -10.84 -32.51
N ALA A 18 6.03 -10.47 -31.24
CA ALA A 18 5.40 -11.32 -30.23
C ALA A 18 4.12 -10.62 -29.78
N SER A 19 3.06 -10.81 -30.56
CA SER A 19 1.69 -10.50 -30.15
C SER A 19 1.35 -11.41 -28.98
N VAL A 20 1.51 -10.92 -27.75
CA VAL A 20 0.95 -11.56 -26.56
C VAL A 20 -0.57 -11.45 -26.71
N PRO A 21 -1.33 -12.57 -26.86
CA PRO A 21 -2.78 -12.49 -26.84
C PRO A 21 -3.19 -11.98 -25.45
N PRO A 22 -4.04 -10.94 -25.34
CA PRO A 22 -4.63 -10.60 -24.05
C PRO A 22 -5.53 -11.78 -23.65
N ALA A 23 -5.12 -12.51 -22.62
CA ALA A 23 -5.99 -13.46 -21.96
C ALA A 23 -7.16 -12.67 -21.36
N MET A 24 -8.32 -12.71 -22.04
CA MET A 24 -9.59 -12.27 -21.48
C MET A 24 -10.00 -13.26 -20.38
N ALA A 25 -9.51 -13.02 -19.17
CA ALA A 25 -10.10 -13.57 -17.97
C ALA A 25 -11.41 -12.81 -17.71
N GLY A 26 -12.47 -13.57 -17.44
CA GLY A 26 -13.87 -13.14 -17.41
C GLY A 26 -14.17 -11.91 -16.55
N ALA A 27 -15.36 -11.35 -16.81
CA ALA A 27 -15.97 -10.27 -16.06
C ALA A 27 -15.59 -10.34 -14.58
N PRO A 28 -15.22 -9.22 -13.93
CA PRO A 28 -14.96 -9.24 -12.51
C PRO A 28 -16.25 -9.75 -11.86
N LYS A 29 -16.20 -10.99 -11.35
CA LYS A 29 -17.12 -11.39 -10.29
C LYS A 29 -16.97 -10.26 -9.28
N LYS A 30 -18.09 -9.59 -8.98
CA LYS A 30 -18.20 -8.81 -7.75
C LYS A 30 -17.93 -9.81 -6.63
N GLU A 31 -16.65 -9.97 -6.29
CA GLU A 31 -16.27 -10.28 -4.94
C GLU A 31 -16.90 -9.16 -4.14
N GLU A 32 -17.98 -9.49 -3.42
CA GLU A 32 -18.30 -8.78 -2.20
C GLU A 32 -17.01 -8.82 -1.39
N LYS A 33 -16.21 -7.75 -1.54
CA LYS A 33 -15.09 -7.49 -0.64
C LYS A 33 -15.74 -7.51 0.73
N ALA A 34 -15.47 -8.58 1.47
CA ALA A 34 -15.88 -8.71 2.85
C ALA A 34 -15.61 -7.35 3.50
N ALA A 35 -16.67 -6.73 4.04
CA ALA A 35 -16.59 -5.39 4.58
C ALA A 35 -15.36 -5.34 5.47
N VAL A 36 -14.43 -4.42 5.19
CA VAL A 36 -13.16 -4.32 5.92
C VAL A 36 -13.52 -4.00 7.36
N THR A 37 -13.63 -5.04 8.18
CA THR A 37 -14.15 -4.97 9.55
C THR A 37 -13.12 -4.38 10.49
N TYR A 38 -11.87 -4.23 10.05
CA TYR A 38 -10.75 -3.78 10.87
C TYR A 38 -9.89 -2.77 10.13
N PHE A 39 -9.52 -1.69 10.81
CA PHE A 39 -8.48 -0.79 10.32
C PHE A 39 -7.42 -0.54 11.41
N ALA A 40 -6.15 -0.62 11.02
CA ALA A 40 -5.03 -0.32 11.89
C ALA A 40 -4.71 1.17 11.87
N PHE A 41 -4.45 1.73 13.05
CA PHE A 41 -3.91 3.09 13.17
C PHE A 41 -2.43 3.10 12.81
N LYS A 42 -1.92 4.30 12.48
CA LYS A 42 -0.46 4.52 12.48
C LYS A 42 0.11 4.22 13.88
N PRO A 43 1.34 3.69 13.97
CA PRO A 43 1.96 3.36 15.25
C PRO A 43 1.84 4.50 16.27
N LEU A 44 1.45 4.13 17.49
CA LEU A 44 1.28 5.03 18.62
C LEU A 44 2.54 5.00 19.47
N THR A 45 3.05 6.17 19.81
CA THR A 45 4.18 6.30 20.74
C THR A 45 3.68 6.98 22.00
N ALA A 46 3.80 6.30 23.12
CA ALA A 46 3.37 6.81 24.43
C ALA A 46 4.54 6.81 25.42
N VAL A 47 4.41 7.66 26.45
CA VAL A 47 5.36 7.70 27.56
C VAL A 47 4.65 7.20 28.80
N ALA A 48 5.14 6.10 29.38
CA ALA A 48 4.63 5.57 30.64
C ALA A 48 5.68 5.66 31.74
N LEU A 49 5.21 5.77 32.98
CA LEU A 49 6.07 5.66 34.15
C LEU A 49 6.38 4.18 34.39
N ARG A 50 7.67 3.86 34.48
CA ARG A 50 8.16 2.55 34.88
C ARG A 50 8.10 2.41 36.40
N ARG A 51 8.22 1.18 36.89
CA ARG A 51 8.18 0.84 38.34
C ARG A 51 9.18 1.63 39.18
N ASP A 52 10.30 2.04 38.60
CA ASP A 52 11.37 2.82 39.22
C ASP A 52 11.16 4.34 39.15
N GLY A 53 9.99 4.80 38.67
CA GLY A 53 9.66 6.22 38.52
C GLY A 53 10.27 6.90 37.29
N ARG A 54 11.05 6.17 36.48
CA ARG A 54 11.62 6.70 35.23
C ARG A 54 10.57 6.69 34.13
N ARG A 55 10.70 7.60 33.16
CA ARG A 55 9.87 7.63 31.95
C ARG A 55 10.40 6.61 30.95
N GLY A 56 9.55 5.67 30.55
CA GLY A 56 9.78 4.77 29.42
C GLY A 56 8.98 5.20 28.21
N VAL A 57 9.56 5.07 27.02
CA VAL A 57 8.84 5.22 25.75
C VAL A 57 8.40 3.84 25.31
N LEU A 58 7.13 3.71 24.90
CA LEU A 58 6.56 2.49 24.35
C LEU A 58 5.91 2.78 23.00
N THR A 59 6.14 1.89 22.05
CA THR A 59 5.50 1.92 20.73
C THR A 59 4.47 0.80 20.69
N LEU A 60 3.24 1.15 20.37
CA LEU A 60 2.11 0.23 20.30
C LEU A 60 1.49 0.27 18.91
N GLU A 61 1.05 -0.90 18.48
CA GLU A 61 0.18 -1.05 17.33
C GLU A 61 -1.24 -1.21 17.85
N ALA A 62 -2.15 -0.38 17.33
CA ALA A 62 -3.56 -0.39 17.69
C ALA A 62 -4.40 -0.34 16.42
N GLY A 63 -5.61 -0.89 16.49
CA GLY A 63 -6.59 -0.79 15.43
C GLY A 63 -7.99 -0.93 15.98
N LEU A 64 -8.97 -0.54 15.15
CA LEU A 64 -10.37 -0.57 15.51
C LEU A 64 -11.09 -1.58 14.63
N GLU A 65 -11.85 -2.47 15.26
CA GLU A 65 -12.80 -3.35 14.59
C GLU A 65 -14.22 -2.80 14.70
N ALA A 66 -14.93 -2.68 13.58
CA ALA A 66 -16.34 -2.30 13.53
C ALA A 66 -17.09 -3.21 12.55
N LYS A 67 -18.12 -3.90 13.06
CA LYS A 67 -18.92 -4.87 12.30
C LYS A 67 -19.92 -4.23 11.33
N ASP A 68 -20.30 -2.98 11.56
CA ASP A 68 -21.22 -2.24 10.69
C ASP A 68 -20.42 -1.35 9.72
N PRO A 69 -20.63 -1.49 8.39
CA PRO A 69 -19.90 -0.72 7.39
C PRO A 69 -20.12 0.80 7.52
N LYS A 70 -21.31 1.26 7.95
CA LYS A 70 -21.58 2.70 8.12
C LYS A 70 -20.82 3.28 9.31
N LEU A 71 -20.63 2.47 10.35
CA LEU A 71 -19.80 2.84 11.50
C LEU A 71 -18.33 2.87 11.14
N MET A 72 -17.89 1.96 10.27
CA MET A 72 -16.51 1.93 9.79
C MET A 72 -16.14 3.20 9.02
N GLU A 73 -17.00 3.68 8.13
CA GLU A 73 -16.77 4.95 7.41
C GLU A 73 -16.63 6.14 8.38
N ARG A 74 -17.49 6.21 9.40
CA ARG A 74 -17.41 7.26 10.44
C ARG A 74 -16.15 7.15 11.28
N ALA A 75 -15.72 5.93 11.59
CA ALA A 75 -14.50 5.68 12.34
C ALA A 75 -13.26 6.11 11.55
N GLN A 76 -13.23 5.84 10.24
CA GLN A 76 -12.18 6.32 9.34
C GLN A 76 -12.16 7.86 9.26
N GLN A 77 -13.32 8.49 9.11
CA GLN A 77 -13.42 9.96 9.11
C GLN A 77 -12.97 10.58 10.44
N SER A 78 -13.15 9.84 11.54
CA SER A 78 -12.79 10.27 12.90
C SER A 78 -11.42 9.75 13.35
N GLU A 79 -10.62 9.17 12.45
CA GLU A 79 -9.32 8.57 12.76
C GLU A 79 -8.43 9.48 13.64
N PRO A 80 -8.26 10.79 13.36
CA PRO A 80 -7.38 11.64 14.16
C PRO A 80 -7.81 11.75 15.62
N ARG A 81 -9.13 11.74 15.88
CA ARG A 81 -9.68 11.84 17.24
C ARG A 81 -9.59 10.52 17.97
N LEU A 82 -9.89 9.43 17.28
CA LEU A 82 -9.74 8.08 17.84
C LEU A 82 -8.28 7.81 18.20
N ARG A 83 -7.34 8.20 17.32
CA ARG A 83 -5.90 8.10 17.57
C ARG A 83 -5.43 8.91 18.77
N ALA A 84 -6.08 10.04 19.08
CA ALA A 84 -5.70 10.86 20.23
C ALA A 84 -6.28 10.35 21.56
N ALA A 85 -7.34 9.54 21.50
CA ALA A 85 -7.98 8.95 22.68
C ALA A 85 -7.24 7.71 23.21
N PHE A 86 -6.46 7.05 22.35
CA PHE A 86 -5.66 5.85 22.65
C PHE A 86 -4.17 6.19 22.67
#